data_AF-A0A920PAX4-F1
#
_entry.id   AF-A0A920PAX4-F1
#
_cell.length_a   1.000
_cell.length_b   1.000
_cell.length_c   1.000
_cell.angle_alpha   90.00
_cell.angle_beta   90.00
_cell.angle_gamma   90.00
#
_symmetry.space_group_name_H-M   'P 1'
#
loop_
_entity.id
_entity.type
_entity.pdbx_description
1 polymer ?
#
loop_
_entity_poly.entity_id
_entity_poly.type
_entity_poly.pdbx_seq_one_letter_code
_entity_poly.pdbx_strand_id
1 'polypeptide(L)' 'MDFQMEPNTDAGKKMVDLAEMHASDFFTRSSTHDKDKTFVHENIDSIRKSGFAASAIPVEYGGLGVTSAQTVWLL' A
#
# COMPACT_ATOMS: atom_id res chain seq x y z
N MET A 1 -13.10 -20.05 14.45
CA MET A 1 -13.10 -18.58 14.64
C MET A 1 -12.22 -18.03 13.55
N ASP A 2 -12.79 -17.25 12.64
CA ASP A 2 -12.01 -16.50 11.64
C ASP A 2 -11.49 -15.24 12.30
N PHE A 3 -10.17 -15.07 12.28
CA PHE A 3 -9.44 -13.93 12.86
C PHE A 3 -9.02 -12.91 11.78
N GLN A 4 -9.73 -12.86 10.65
CA GLN A 4 -9.45 -11.87 9.62
C GLN A 4 -9.77 -10.47 10.13
N MET A 5 -8.78 -9.58 10.03
CA MET A 5 -8.93 -8.16 10.34
C MET A 5 -9.22 -7.41 9.05
N GLU A 6 -10.29 -6.62 9.06
CA GLU A 6 -10.76 -5.82 7.93
C GLU A 6 -10.65 -4.32 8.24
N PRO A 7 -10.40 -3.46 7.23
CA PRO A 7 -10.40 -2.03 7.43
C PRO A 7 -11.81 -1.52 7.76
N ASN A 8 -12.01 -1.12 9.01
CA ASN A 8 -13.29 -0.61 9.50
C ASN A 8 -13.41 0.93 9.52
N THR A 9 -12.42 1.65 9.01
CA THR A 9 -12.48 3.11 8.77
C THR A 9 -12.30 3.43 7.30
N ASP A 10 -12.78 4.59 6.87
CA ASP A 10 -12.66 5.02 5.47
C ASP A 10 -11.20 5.24 5.05
N ALA A 11 -10.36 5.74 5.96
CA ALA A 11 -8.92 5.85 5.74
C ALA A 11 -8.27 4.48 5.52
N GLY A 12 -8.63 3.48 6.35
CA GLY A 12 -8.14 2.11 6.23
C GLY A 12 -8.58 1.46 4.91
N LYS A 13 -9.85 1.63 4.52
CA LYS A 13 -10.37 1.08 3.25
C LYS A 13 -9.61 1.65 2.06
N LYS A 14 -9.44 2.98 2.04
CA LYS A 14 -8.66 3.66 0.99
C LYS A 14 -7.22 3.19 0.94
N MET A 15 -6.59 2.89 2.09
CA MET A 15 -5.25 2.32 2.12
C MET A 15 -5.23 0.91 1.49
N VAL A 16 -6.18 0.05 1.84
CA VAL A 16 -6.29 -1.30 1.28
C VAL A 16 -6.53 -1.26 -0.23
N ASP A 17 -7.44 -0.41 -0.71
CA ASP A 17 -7.69 -0.23 -2.14
C ASP A 17 -6.41 0.15 -2.91
N LEU A 18 -5.62 1.08 -2.35
CA LEU A 18 -4.34 1.48 -2.93
C LEU A 18 -3.32 0.33 -2.90
N ALA A 19 -3.28 -0.46 -1.83
CA ALA A 19 -2.39 -1.61 -1.72
C ALA A 19 -2.73 -2.69 -2.75
N GLU A 20 -4.01 -3.03 -2.89
CA GLU A 20 -4.48 -4.03 -3.85
C GLU A 20 -4.23 -3.61 -5.29
N MET A 21 -4.47 -2.32 -5.61
CA MET A 21 -4.13 -1.73 -6.90
C MET A 21 -2.64 -1.91 -7.22
N HIS A 22 -1.76 -1.51 -6.30
CA HIS A 22 -0.30 -1.63 -6.48
C HIS A 22 0.14 -3.10 -6.56
N ALA A 23 -0.43 -3.97 -5.73
CA ALA A 23 -0.11 -5.39 -5.76
C ALA A 23 -0.44 -6.02 -7.12
N SER A 24 -1.62 -5.72 -7.68
CA SER A 24 -2.03 -6.19 -9.00
C SER A 24 -1.09 -5.69 -10.12
N ASP A 25 -0.72 -4.40 -10.08
CA ASP A 25 0.21 -3.82 -11.06
C ASP A 25 1.63 -4.42 -10.93
N PHE A 26 2.17 -4.48 -9.71
CA PHE A 26 3.55 -4.93 -9.47
C PHE A 26 3.72 -6.42 -9.76
N PHE A 27 2.66 -7.20 -9.59
CA PHE A 27 2.64 -8.62 -9.94
C PHE A 27 2.97 -8.85 -11.42
N THR A 28 2.59 -7.94 -12.33
CA THR A 28 2.83 -8.10 -13.78
C THR A 28 4.30 -8.12 -14.18
N ARG A 29 5.20 -7.60 -13.33
CA ARG A 29 6.63 -7.40 -13.61
C ARG A 29 7.57 -7.91 -12.52
N SER A 30 7.02 -8.47 -11.45
CA SER A 30 7.81 -9.02 -10.33
C SER A 30 8.81 -10.07 -10.79
N SER A 31 8.41 -10.99 -11.68
CA SER A 31 9.26 -12.06 -12.19
C SER A 31 10.45 -11.54 -13.01
N THR A 32 10.25 -10.47 -13.77
CA THR A 32 11.32 -9.81 -14.53
C THR A 32 12.34 -9.17 -13.59
N HIS A 33 11.88 -8.38 -12.62
CA HIS A 33 12.79 -7.73 -11.67
C HIS A 33 13.55 -8.73 -10.79
N ASP A 34 12.90 -9.83 -10.39
CA ASP A 34 13.53 -10.92 -9.64
C ASP A 34 14.65 -11.59 -10.45
N LYS A 35 14.36 -11.97 -11.70
CA LYS A 35 15.33 -12.61 -12.60
C LYS A 35 16.50 -11.69 -12.94
N ASP A 36 16.21 -10.44 -13.27
CA ASP A 36 17.19 -9.50 -13.80
C ASP A 36 17.93 -8.74 -12.67
N LYS A 37 17.54 -8.95 -11.41
CA LYS A 37 18.12 -8.31 -10.21
C LYS A 37 18.12 -6.78 -10.30
N THR A 38 17.00 -6.23 -10.75
CA THR A 38 16.84 -4.79 -10.97
C THR A 38 16.00 -4.13 -9.89
N PHE A 39 16.23 -2.84 -9.66
CA PHE A 39 15.44 -2.05 -8.71
C PHE A 39 14.14 -1.54 -9.35
N VAL A 40 13.05 -1.58 -8.59
CA VAL A 40 11.67 -1.26 -9.02
C VAL A 40 11.35 0.24 -8.91
N HIS A 41 12.12 1.08 -9.59
CA HIS A 41 11.96 2.55 -9.54
C HIS A 41 10.53 3.00 -9.80
N GLU A 42 9.88 2.39 -10.78
CA GLU A 42 8.53 2.71 -11.19
C GLU A 42 7.48 2.27 -10.17
N ASN A 43 7.72 1.22 -9.36
CA ASN A 43 6.86 0.86 -8.22
C ASN A 43 6.91 1.95 -7.15
N ILE A 44 8.13 2.39 -6.84
CA ILE A 44 8.37 3.43 -5.83
C ILE A 44 7.70 4.74 -6.27
N ASP A 45 7.82 5.11 -7.55
CA ASP A 45 7.16 6.29 -8.08
C ASP A 45 5.63 6.16 -8.07
N SER A 46 5.08 4.98 -8.34
CA SER A 46 3.63 4.72 -8.22
C SER A 46 3.13 4.84 -6.78
N ILE A 47 3.85 4.26 -5.82
CA ILE A 47 3.59 4.38 -4.38
C ILE A 47 3.60 5.85 -3.93
N ARG A 48 4.57 6.63 -4.42
CA ARG A 48 4.67 8.06 -4.08
C ARG A 48 3.53 8.87 -4.69
N LYS A 49 3.24 8.68 -5.97
CA LYS A 49 2.18 9.43 -6.69
C LYS A 49 0.79 9.16 -6.13
N SER A 50 0.53 7.94 -5.70
CA SER A 50 -0.75 7.54 -5.11
C SER A 50 -0.96 8.03 -3.68
N GLY A 51 0.09 8.50 -3.00
CA GLY A 51 0.04 8.87 -1.58
C GLY A 51 0.07 7.68 -0.63
N PHE A 52 0.21 6.45 -1.14
CA PHE A 52 0.23 5.24 -0.32
C PHE A 52 1.34 5.25 0.74
N ALA A 53 2.52 5.78 0.40
CA ALA A 53 3.63 5.94 1.36
C ALA A 53 3.31 6.85 2.56
N ALA A 54 2.36 7.77 2.40
CA ALA A 54 1.95 8.71 3.44
C ALA A 54 0.66 8.28 4.16
N SER A 55 0.22 7.02 4.02
CA SER A 55 -1.07 6.57 4.56
C SER A 55 -1.19 6.75 6.08
N ALA A 56 -0.10 6.51 6.82
CA ALA A 56 -0.06 6.67 8.28
C ALA A 56 0.19 8.13 8.73
N ILE A 57 0.47 9.05 7.81
CA ILE A 57 0.65 10.46 8.12
C ILE A 57 -0.72 11.11 8.38
N PRO A 58 -0.89 11.94 9.42
CA PRO A 58 -2.14 12.66 9.64
C PRO A 58 -2.57 13.51 8.45
N VAL A 59 -3.88 13.72 8.31
CA VAL A 59 -4.47 14.43 7.17
C VAL A 59 -3.98 15.89 7.10
N GLU A 60 -3.75 16.53 8.25
CA GLU A 60 -3.23 17.90 8.34
C GLU A 60 -1.81 18.06 7.76
N TYR A 61 -1.06 16.96 7.59
CA TYR A 61 0.25 16.94 6.96
C TYR A 61 0.23 16.32 5.55
N GLY A 62 -0.97 16.10 4.99
CA GLY A 62 -1.16 15.59 3.63
C GLY A 62 -1.17 14.06 3.49
N GLY A 63 -1.34 13.32 4.59
CA GLY A 63 -1.50 11.87 4.58
C GLY A 63 -2.96 11.38 4.63
N LEU A 64 -3.14 10.07 4.88
CA LEU A 64 -4.49 9.46 4.99
C LEU A 64 -4.97 9.30 6.44
N GLY A 65 -4.12 9.50 7.44
CA GLY A 65 -4.50 9.39 8.86
C GLY A 65 -4.82 7.96 9.31
N VAL A 66 -4.25 6.94 8.65
CA VAL A 66 -4.46 5.53 9.00
C VAL A 66 -3.79 5.21 10.34
N THR A 67 -4.50 4.47 11.19
CA THR A 67 -3.99 4.06 12.52
C THR A 67 -3.37 2.66 12.49
N SER A 68 -2.53 2.35 13.47
CA SER A 68 -1.64 1.19 13.50
C SER A 68 -2.30 -0.17 13.29
N ALA A 69 -3.54 -0.38 13.73
CA ALA A 69 -4.25 -1.65 13.52
C ALA A 69 -4.54 -1.93 12.03
N GLN A 70 -4.59 -0.89 11.21
CA GLN A 70 -4.90 -0.96 9.78
C GLN A 70 -3.64 -1.04 8.92
N THR A 71 -2.51 -0.50 9.41
CA THR A 71 -1.22 -0.58 8.74
C THR A 71 -0.61 -2.00 8.79
N VAL A 72 -0.93 -2.79 9.83
CA VAL A 72 -0.35 -4.13 10.06
C VAL A 72 -0.87 -5.21 9.11
N TRP A 73 -2.00 -5.00 8.41
CA TRP A 73 -2.51 -5.99 7.44
C TRP A 73 -1.61 -6.19 6.21
N LEU A 74 -0.63 -5.28 6.00
CA LEU A 74 0.22 -5.24 4.80
C LEU A 74 1.67 -5.71 5.02
N LEU A 75 1.97 -6.31 6.17
CA LEU A 75 3.25 -6.98 6.47
C LEU A 75 3.03 -8.46 6.77
#